data_AF-A0A1D3K7J4-F1
#
_entry.id   AF-A0A1D3K7J4-F1
#
_cell.length_a   1.000
_cell.length_b   1.000
_cell.length_c   1.000
_cell.angle_alpha   90.00
_cell.angle_beta   90.00
_cell.angle_gamma   90.00
#
_symmetry.space_group_name_H-M   'P 1'
#
loop_
_entity.id
_entity.type
_entity.pdbx_description
1 polymer ?
#
loop_
_entity_poly.entity_id
_entity_poly.type
_entity_poly.pdbx_seq_one_letter_code
_entity_poly.pdbx_strand_id
1 'polypeptide(L)'
;MSWPNSVGLALLITSSFVQLQARAASVEALPTPIRSALKADSIVCSHPESLFLIYEASSIAMAGGGSDAFKSFFSAAGNVFEARSECLVQTQSIEVTVERYTTMNNPLKPDPVVYGRFGIKGSDNKVWATIGNLPAFEKDALRSGLLKSPTQTSNTPR
;
A
#
# COMPACT_ATOMS: atom_id res chain seq x y z
N MET A 1 35.51 -48.17 37.93
CA MET A 1 35.29 -46.72 37.85
C MET A 1 34.78 -46.41 36.45
N SER A 2 33.48 -46.17 36.32
CA SER A 2 32.75 -46.05 35.05
C SER A 2 32.46 -44.57 34.76
N TRP A 3 32.93 -44.07 33.61
CA TRP A 3 32.58 -42.75 33.10
C TRP A 3 31.29 -42.84 32.27
N PRO A 4 30.34 -41.88 32.38
CA PRO A 4 29.17 -41.86 31.53
C PRO A 4 29.45 -41.15 30.20
N ASN A 5 29.04 -41.80 29.11
CA ASN A 5 28.83 -41.16 27.81
C ASN A 5 27.68 -40.15 27.93
N SER A 6 27.89 -38.92 27.49
CA SER A 6 26.80 -37.97 27.23
C SER A 6 26.99 -37.37 25.85
N VAL A 7 26.20 -37.91 24.92
CA VAL A 7 26.02 -37.42 23.55
C VAL A 7 25.26 -36.10 23.64
N GLY A 8 25.97 -34.99 23.53
CA GLY A 8 25.37 -33.66 23.41
C GLY A 8 24.98 -33.39 21.96
N LEU A 9 23.76 -33.79 21.57
CA LEU A 9 23.14 -33.41 20.31
C LEU A 9 22.69 -31.94 20.43
N ALA A 10 23.58 -30.99 20.12
CA ALA A 10 23.22 -29.58 20.03
C ALA A 10 22.41 -29.36 18.75
N LEU A 11 21.08 -29.33 18.91
CA LEU A 11 20.12 -29.00 17.87
C LEU A 11 20.30 -27.52 17.48
N LEU A 12 20.97 -27.26 16.35
CA LEU A 12 21.03 -25.94 15.72
C LEU A 12 19.66 -25.59 15.14
N ILE A 13 18.81 -24.95 15.93
CA ILE A 13 17.60 -24.30 15.44
C ILE A 13 18.07 -23.05 14.68
N THR A 14 18.24 -23.18 13.37
CA THR A 14 18.34 -22.03 12.48
C THR A 14 16.95 -21.42 12.38
N SER A 15 16.68 -20.40 13.19
CA SER A 15 15.51 -19.56 13.03
C SER A 15 15.64 -18.84 11.69
N SER A 16 15.08 -19.43 10.64
CA SER A 16 14.79 -18.75 9.38
C SER A 16 13.78 -17.65 9.66
N PHE A 17 14.26 -16.52 10.16
CA PHE A 17 13.53 -15.26 10.12
C PHE A 17 13.37 -14.91 8.65
N VAL A 18 12.25 -15.31 8.07
CA VAL A 18 11.78 -14.73 6.81
C VAL A 18 11.60 -13.25 7.11
N GLN A 19 12.58 -12.44 6.69
CA GLN A 19 12.49 -10.99 6.74
C GLN A 19 11.38 -10.59 5.77
N LEU A 20 10.16 -10.51 6.30
CA LEU A 20 9.00 -10.05 5.55
C LEU A 20 9.12 -8.54 5.38
N GLN A 21 9.97 -8.12 4.45
CA GLN A 21 10.02 -6.72 4.05
C GLN A 21 8.88 -6.49 3.06
N ALA A 22 7.92 -5.64 3.43
CA ALA A 22 6.95 -5.08 2.51
C ALA A 22 7.69 -4.15 1.54
N ARG A 23 8.25 -4.74 0.48
CA ARG A 23 8.90 -4.01 -0.62
C ARG A 23 7.90 -3.88 -1.75
N ALA A 24 7.88 -2.73 -2.42
CA ALA A 24 7.17 -2.62 -3.68
C ALA A 24 7.70 -3.64 -4.69
N ALA A 25 6.79 -4.20 -5.49
CA ALA A 25 7.16 -4.93 -6.70
C ALA A 25 7.93 -4.01 -7.66
N SER A 26 8.52 -4.59 -8.71
CA SER A 26 9.13 -3.81 -9.78
C SER A 26 8.16 -2.76 -10.31
N VAL A 27 8.65 -1.54 -10.56
CA VAL A 27 7.84 -0.47 -11.13
C VAL A 27 7.60 -0.76 -12.61
N GLU A 28 6.33 -0.91 -12.98
CA GLU A 28 5.89 -1.24 -14.33
C GLU A 28 5.38 0.00 -15.06
N ALA A 29 5.64 0.08 -16.37
CA ALA A 29 5.12 1.14 -17.21
C ALA A 29 3.71 0.79 -17.69
N LEU A 30 2.81 1.77 -17.70
CA LEU A 30 1.51 1.58 -18.34
C LEU A 30 1.67 1.63 -19.86
N PRO A 31 0.99 0.74 -20.62
CA PRO A 31 1.03 0.77 -22.09
C PRO A 31 0.55 2.11 -22.67
N THR A 32 -0.36 2.79 -21.97
CA THR A 32 -0.81 4.14 -22.29
C THR A 32 -1.00 4.91 -20.98
N PRO A 33 -0.46 6.12 -20.85
CA PRO A 33 -0.69 6.92 -19.65
C PRO A 33 -2.18 7.23 -19.44
N ILE A 34 -2.64 7.15 -18.20
CA ILE A 34 -4.06 7.27 -17.86
C ILE A 34 -4.29 8.61 -17.16
N ARG A 35 -5.14 9.45 -17.75
CA ARG A 35 -5.61 10.67 -17.09
C ARG A 35 -6.66 10.32 -16.04
N SER A 36 -6.42 10.75 -14.81
CA SER A 36 -7.34 10.56 -13.69
C SER A 36 -7.46 11.83 -12.87
N ALA A 37 -8.64 12.09 -12.31
CA ALA A 37 -8.77 13.05 -11.23
C ALA A 37 -8.29 12.38 -9.93
N LEU A 38 -7.20 12.86 -9.36
CA LEU A 38 -6.81 12.48 -8.00
C LEU A 38 -7.88 13.03 -7.05
N LYS A 39 -8.48 12.18 -6.20
CA LYS A 39 -9.51 12.61 -5.24
C LYS A 39 -8.95 13.66 -4.27
N ALA A 40 -9.79 14.58 -3.83
CA ALA A 40 -9.46 15.46 -2.70
C ALA A 40 -9.16 14.66 -1.44
N ASP A 41 -8.39 15.25 -0.53
CA ASP A 41 -7.91 14.67 0.73
C ASP A 41 -7.08 13.39 0.55
N SER A 42 -6.48 13.22 -0.63
CA SER A 42 -5.57 12.10 -0.91
C SER A 42 -4.16 12.40 -0.39
N ILE A 43 -3.54 11.41 0.26
CA ILE A 43 -2.10 11.45 0.53
C ILE A 43 -1.36 10.95 -0.70
N VAL A 44 -0.33 11.71 -1.11
CA VAL A 44 0.63 11.29 -2.13
C VAL A 44 2.02 11.27 -1.54
N CYS A 45 2.85 10.30 -1.90
CA CYS A 45 4.21 10.18 -1.35
C CYS A 45 5.24 9.96 -2.45
N SER A 46 6.50 10.31 -2.18
CA SER A 46 7.65 9.99 -3.05
C SER A 46 7.89 8.49 -3.19
N HIS A 47 7.52 7.72 -2.15
CA HIS A 47 7.67 6.27 -2.09
C HIS A 47 6.32 5.58 -1.84
N PRO A 48 6.01 4.49 -2.56
CA PRO A 48 4.79 3.71 -2.36
C PRO A 48 4.79 2.99 -1.00
N GLU A 49 5.97 2.67 -0.44
CA GLU A 49 6.12 2.06 0.87
C GLU A 49 5.53 2.95 1.99
N SER A 50 5.74 4.26 1.91
CA SER A 50 5.19 5.21 2.89
C SER A 50 3.66 5.23 2.83
N LEU A 51 3.08 5.20 1.62
CA LEU A 51 1.62 5.06 1.47
C LEU A 51 1.13 3.74 2.03
N PHE A 52 1.80 2.63 1.72
CA PHE A 52 1.43 1.32 2.23
C PHE A 52 1.39 1.31 3.75
N LEU A 53 2.42 1.82 4.42
CA LEU A 53 2.44 1.92 5.88
C LEU A 53 1.29 2.77 6.43
N ILE A 54 1.02 3.93 5.82
CA ILE A 54 -0.08 4.81 6.23
C ILE A 54 -1.43 4.09 6.10
N TYR A 55 -1.71 3.49 4.94
CA TYR A 55 -3.00 2.85 4.67
C TYR A 55 -3.20 1.55 5.45
N GLU A 56 -2.16 0.73 5.62
CA GLU A 56 -2.24 -0.50 6.40
C GLU A 56 -2.45 -0.20 7.89
N ALA A 57 -1.68 0.73 8.46
CA ALA A 57 -1.85 1.11 9.86
C ALA A 57 -3.21 1.79 10.11
N SER A 58 -3.69 2.61 9.16
CA SER A 58 -5.04 3.18 9.23
C SER A 58 -6.13 2.09 9.17
N SER A 59 -5.93 1.06 8.34
CA SER A 59 -6.85 -0.09 8.27
C SER A 59 -6.90 -0.87 9.59
N ILE A 60 -5.78 -1.01 10.29
CA ILE A 60 -5.73 -1.61 11.63
C ILE A 60 -6.50 -0.73 12.63
N ALA A 61 -6.30 0.59 12.59
CA ALA A 61 -7.06 1.54 13.42
C ALA A 61 -8.57 1.45 13.14
N MET A 62 -8.97 1.27 11.87
CA MET A 62 -10.38 1.04 11.49
C MET A 62 -10.96 -0.22 12.14
N ALA A 63 -10.21 -1.33 12.13
CA ALA A 63 -10.66 -2.59 12.71
C ALA A 63 -10.83 -2.51 14.24
N GLY A 64 -10.02 -1.70 14.92
CA GLY A 64 -10.08 -1.55 16.39
C GLY A 64 -11.03 -0.46 16.90
N GLY A 65 -11.20 0.64 16.16
CA GLY A 65 -11.91 1.85 16.65
C GLY A 65 -12.83 2.51 15.62
N GLY A 66 -13.11 1.86 14.49
CA GLY A 66 -14.04 2.35 13.48
C GLY A 66 -13.53 3.53 12.66
N SER A 67 -14.46 4.24 12.00
CA SER A 67 -14.14 5.30 11.04
C SER A 67 -13.39 6.48 11.66
N ASP A 68 -13.71 6.83 12.91
CA ASP A 68 -13.07 7.98 13.57
C ASP A 68 -11.62 7.69 13.94
N ALA A 69 -11.33 6.45 14.38
CA ALA A 69 -9.96 6.00 14.61
C ALA A 69 -9.15 5.95 13.31
N PHE A 70 -9.77 5.49 12.21
CA PHE A 70 -9.16 5.55 10.88
C PHE A 70 -8.79 6.98 10.50
N LYS A 71 -9.74 7.92 10.55
CA LYS A 71 -9.52 9.31 10.13
C LYS A 71 -8.45 9.99 10.97
N SER A 72 -8.51 9.79 12.29
CA SER A 72 -7.54 10.36 13.24
C SER A 72 -6.13 9.84 12.97
N PHE A 73 -5.99 8.52 12.79
CA PHE A 73 -4.69 7.92 12.48
C PHE A 73 -4.17 8.36 11.10
N PHE A 74 -5.03 8.31 10.08
CA PHE A 74 -4.67 8.68 8.70
C PHE A 74 -4.19 10.13 8.62
N SER A 75 -4.89 11.06 9.27
CA SER A 75 -4.50 12.47 9.35
C SER A 75 -3.20 12.65 10.14
N ALA A 76 -3.04 12.02 11.30
CA ALA A 76 -1.82 12.11 12.09
C ALA A 76 -0.60 11.57 11.33
N ALA A 77 -0.75 10.43 10.65
CA ALA A 77 0.30 9.85 9.82
C ALA A 77 0.65 10.77 8.65
N GLY A 78 -0.35 11.31 7.94
CA GLY A 78 -0.15 12.29 6.88
C GLY A 78 0.70 13.47 7.32
N ASN A 79 0.38 14.07 8.48
CA ASN A 79 1.13 15.19 9.03
C ASN A 79 2.59 14.84 9.37
N VAL A 80 2.84 13.63 9.89
CA VAL A 80 4.21 13.16 10.22
C VAL A 80 5.07 13.01 8.97
N PHE A 81 4.51 12.42 7.91
CA PHE A 81 5.23 12.23 6.66
C PHE A 81 5.38 13.52 5.85
N GLU A 82 4.42 14.45 5.97
CA GLU A 82 4.52 15.80 5.42
C GLU A 82 5.62 16.62 6.09
N ALA A 83 5.74 16.56 7.42
CA ALA A 83 6.83 17.20 8.16
C ALA A 83 8.22 16.69 7.76
N ARG A 84 8.31 15.49 7.16
CA ARG A 84 9.54 14.89 6.63
C ARG A 84 9.73 15.10 5.13
N SER A 85 8.83 15.83 4.47
CA SER A 85 8.82 16.02 3.02
C SER A 85 8.77 14.71 2.21
N GLU A 86 8.27 13.62 2.81
CA GLU A 86 8.06 12.34 2.12
C GLU A 86 6.70 12.29 1.43
N CYS A 87 5.69 12.89 2.06
CA CYS A 87 4.32 12.88 1.58
C CYS A 87 3.71 14.28 1.58
N LEU A 88 2.63 14.45 0.84
CA LEU A 88 1.84 15.67 0.76
C LEU A 88 0.36 15.30 0.79
N VAL A 89 -0.45 16.13 1.47
CA VAL A 89 -1.91 15.99 1.42
C VAL A 89 -2.45 16.86 0.30
N GLN A 90 -3.10 16.24 -0.68
CA GLN A 90 -3.78 16.93 -1.77
C GLN A 90 -5.20 17.26 -1.34
N THR A 91 -5.40 18.45 -0.78
CA THR A 91 -6.71 18.91 -0.27
C THR A 91 -7.73 19.22 -1.36
N GLN A 92 -7.29 19.32 -2.62
CA GLN A 92 -8.15 19.56 -3.78
C GLN A 92 -8.02 18.43 -4.79
N SER A 93 -9.12 18.19 -5.51
CA SER A 93 -9.08 17.29 -6.66
C SER A 93 -8.24 17.92 -7.77
N ILE A 94 -7.25 17.19 -8.27
CA ILE A 94 -6.38 17.64 -9.36
C ILE A 94 -6.32 16.61 -10.49
N GLU A 95 -6.21 17.08 -11.73
CA GLU A 95 -5.98 16.19 -12.86
C GLU A 95 -4.52 15.75 -12.89
N VAL A 96 -4.31 14.43 -12.98
CA VAL A 96 -2.99 13.81 -13.05
C VAL A 96 -2.94 12.81 -14.20
N THR A 97 -1.73 12.55 -14.70
CA THR A 97 -1.50 11.50 -15.70
C THR A 97 -0.65 10.41 -15.07
N VAL A 98 -1.26 9.26 -14.83
CA VAL A 98 -0.60 8.07 -14.30
C VAL A 98 0.20 7.43 -15.42
N GLU A 99 1.51 7.26 -15.21
CA GLU A 99 2.47 6.78 -16.23
C GLU A 99 3.03 5.40 -15.91
N ARG A 100 3.08 5.07 -14.61
CA ARG A 100 3.67 3.82 -14.08
C ARG A 100 2.86 3.35 -12.90
N TYR A 101 3.01 2.08 -12.54
CA TYR A 101 2.41 1.53 -11.34
C TYR A 101 3.36 0.57 -10.63
N THR A 102 3.02 0.24 -9.40
CA THR A 102 3.59 -0.88 -8.66
C THR A 102 2.51 -1.50 -7.80
N THR A 103 2.81 -2.67 -7.26
CA THR A 103 1.96 -3.37 -6.31
C THR A 103 2.72 -3.63 -5.03
N MET A 104 2.00 -3.61 -3.90
CA MET A 104 2.54 -4.02 -2.61
C MET A 104 1.68 -5.11 -2.02
N ASN A 105 2.33 -6.18 -1.59
CA ASN A 105 1.66 -7.32 -0.98
C ASN A 105 1.59 -7.14 0.54
N ASN A 106 0.39 -7.24 1.10
CA ASN A 106 0.22 -7.51 2.52
C ASN A 106 -0.07 -9.01 2.66
N PRO A 107 0.77 -9.80 3.34
CA PRO A 107 0.54 -11.25 3.53
C PRO A 107 -0.79 -11.58 4.22
N LEU A 108 -1.41 -10.61 4.91
CA LEU A 108 -2.68 -10.76 5.60
C LEU A 108 -3.90 -10.46 4.70
N LYS A 109 -3.67 -9.99 3.47
CA LYS A 109 -4.72 -9.64 2.51
C LYS A 109 -4.61 -10.53 1.27
N PRO A 110 -5.75 -10.93 0.66
CA PRO A 110 -5.75 -11.86 -0.47
C PRO A 110 -5.22 -11.23 -1.76
N ASP A 111 -5.42 -9.92 -1.94
CA ASP A 111 -5.03 -9.21 -3.15
C ASP A 111 -4.03 -8.09 -2.80
N PRO A 112 -3.01 -7.87 -3.66
CA PRO A 112 -2.06 -6.79 -3.47
C PRO A 112 -2.72 -5.42 -3.69
N VAL A 113 -2.18 -4.40 -3.06
CA VAL A 113 -2.61 -3.01 -3.26
C VAL A 113 -1.84 -2.41 -4.43
N VAL A 114 -2.55 -1.78 -5.37
CA VAL A 114 -1.96 -1.12 -6.54
C VAL A 114 -1.75 0.37 -6.26
N TYR A 115 -0.61 0.90 -6.70
CA TYR A 115 -0.23 2.31 -6.58
C TYR A 115 0.10 2.88 -7.95
N GLY A 116 -0.46 4.04 -8.29
CA GLY A 116 -0.17 4.76 -9.53
C GLY A 116 0.85 5.87 -9.31
N ARG A 117 1.81 6.00 -10.22
CA ARG A 117 2.83 7.05 -10.24
C ARG A 117 2.49 8.14 -11.23
N PHE A 118 2.64 9.40 -10.82
CA PHE A 118 2.41 10.58 -11.65
C PHE A 118 3.29 11.75 -11.21
N GLY A 119 3.36 12.80 -12.04
CA GLY A 119 3.99 14.08 -11.64
C GLY A 119 2.97 15.07 -11.10
N ILE A 120 3.39 15.94 -10.19
CA ILE A 120 2.59 17.07 -9.73
C ILE A 120 2.90 18.28 -10.62
N LYS A 121 1.87 19.00 -11.08
CA LYS A 121 2.05 20.20 -11.90
C LYS A 121 2.88 21.25 -11.13
N GLY A 122 3.93 21.76 -11.78
CA GLY A 122 4.83 22.75 -11.15
C GLY A 122 5.92 22.14 -10.26
N SER A 123 6.09 20.82 -10.29
CA SER A 123 7.18 20.12 -9.61
C SER A 123 7.78 19.04 -10.52
N ASP A 124 9.10 18.86 -10.46
CA ASP A 124 9.77 17.74 -11.11
C ASP A 124 9.61 16.42 -10.34
N ASN A 125 9.04 16.48 -9.13
CA ASN A 125 8.84 15.32 -8.28
C ASN A 125 7.73 14.43 -8.83
N LYS A 126 8.03 13.12 -8.84
CA LYS A 126 7.08 12.07 -9.13
C LYS A 126 6.62 11.48 -7.81
N VAL A 127 5.32 11.32 -7.67
CA VAL A 127 4.68 10.82 -6.47
C VAL A 127 3.78 9.64 -6.81
N TRP A 128 3.36 8.95 -5.76
CA TRP A 128 2.46 7.81 -5.81
C TRP A 128 1.14 8.16 -5.15
N ALA A 129 0.06 7.51 -5.57
CA ALA A 129 -1.19 7.43 -4.83
C ALA A 129 -1.74 6.00 -4.90
N THR A 130 -2.53 5.60 -3.91
CA THR A 130 -3.29 4.35 -3.97
C THR A 130 -4.28 4.39 -5.13
N ILE A 131 -4.51 3.24 -5.78
CA ILE A 131 -5.42 3.16 -6.92
C ILE A 131 -6.85 3.61 -6.59
N GLY A 132 -7.31 3.40 -5.34
CA GLY A 132 -8.62 3.86 -4.88
C GLY A 132 -8.79 5.39 -4.85
N ASN A 133 -7.70 6.16 -4.98
CA ASN A 133 -7.74 7.62 -5.12
C ASN A 133 -7.63 8.09 -6.58
N LEU A 134 -7.54 7.16 -7.54
CA LEU A 134 -7.34 7.43 -8.96
C LEU A 134 -8.45 6.72 -9.78
N PRO A 135 -9.69 7.25 -9.83
CA PRO A 135 -10.86 6.54 -10.37
C PRO A 135 -10.72 6.05 -11.82
N ALA A 136 -10.07 6.83 -12.69
CA ALA A 136 -9.90 6.41 -14.07
C ALA A 136 -8.86 5.29 -14.20
N PHE A 137 -7.82 5.31 -13.35
CA PHE A 137 -6.84 4.23 -13.29
C PHE A 137 -7.44 2.97 -12.67
N GLU A 138 -8.23 3.08 -11.60
CA GLU A 138 -8.98 1.97 -11.01
C GLU A 138 -9.90 1.29 -12.03
N LYS A 139 -10.67 2.08 -12.77
CA LYS A 139 -11.55 1.57 -13.84
C LYS A 139 -10.77 0.83 -14.93
N ASP A 140 -9.62 1.38 -15.34
CA ASP A 140 -8.77 0.73 -16.35
C ASP A 140 -8.13 -0.56 -15.82
N ALA A 141 -7.69 -0.56 -14.56
CA ALA A 141 -7.10 -1.72 -13.92
C ALA A 141 -8.11 -2.88 -13.78
N LEU A 142 -9.37 -2.59 -13.49
CA LEU A 142 -10.46 -3.58 -13.50
C LEU A 142 -10.69 -4.12 -14.92
N ARG A 143 -10.67 -3.25 -15.93
CA ARG A 143 -10.88 -3.63 -17.34
C ARG A 143 -9.74 -4.50 -17.89
N SER A 144 -8.50 -4.18 -17.52
CA SER A 144 -7.29 -4.89 -17.97
C SER A 144 -7.00 -6.16 -17.15
N GLY A 145 -7.68 -6.36 -16.03
CA GLY A 145 -7.46 -7.47 -15.11
C GLY A 145 -6.30 -7.26 -14.13
N LEU A 146 -5.71 -6.05 -14.07
CA LEU A 146 -4.73 -5.67 -13.06
C LEU A 146 -5.34 -5.64 -11.65
N LEU A 147 -6.60 -5.20 -11.53
CA LEU A 147 -7.41 -5.36 -10.33
C LEU A 147 -8.45 -6.44 -10.56
N LYS A 148 -8.66 -7.31 -9.57
CA LYS A 148 -9.83 -8.18 -9.55
C LYS A 148 -11.02 -7.40 -9.02
N SER A 149 -12.18 -7.61 -9.62
CA SER A 149 -13.44 -7.18 -9.00
C SER A 149 -13.59 -7.86 -7.64
N PRO A 150 -13.97 -7.15 -6.58
CA PRO A 150 -14.31 -7.80 -5.32
C PRO A 150 -15.39 -8.84 -5.61
N THR A 151 -15.10 -10.10 -5.29
CA THR A 151 -16.07 -11.18 -5.47
C THR A 151 -17.26 -10.84 -4.57
N GLN A 152 -18.45 -10.63 -5.15
CA GLN A 152 -19.68 -10.49 -4.38
C GLN A 152 -19.82 -11.74 -3.51
N THR A 153 -19.50 -11.62 -2.23
CA THR A 153 -19.85 -12.63 -1.25
C THR A 153 -21.36 -12.56 -1.14
N SER A 154 -22.07 -13.52 -1.75
CA SER A 154 -23.51 -13.61 -1.59
C SER A 154 -23.78 -13.90 -0.12
N ASN A 155 -24.17 -12.87 0.62
CA ASN A 155 -24.76 -13.03 1.94
C ASN A 155 -26.10 -13.74 1.75
N THR A 156 -26.08 -15.06 1.70
CA THR A 156 -27.29 -15.88 1.86
C THR A 156 -27.57 -15.94 3.36
N PRO A 157 -28.66 -15.32 3.86
CA PRO A 157 -29.07 -15.49 5.25
C PRO A 157 -29.55 -16.93 5.43
N ARG A 158 -29.16 -17.57 6.53
CA ARG A 158 -29.72 -18.85 6.96
C ARG A 158 -30.89 -18.60 7.91
#